data_AF-A0A4R9BFB7-F1
#
_entry.id   AF-A0A4R9BFB7-F1
#
_cell.length_a   1.000
_cell.length_b   1.000
_cell.length_c   1.000
_cell.angle_alpha   90.00
_cell.angle_beta   90.00
_cell.angle_gamma   90.00
#
_symmetry.space_group_name_H-M   'P 1'
#
loop_
_entity.id
_entity.type
_entity.pdbx_description
1 polymer ?
#
loop_
_entity_poly.entity_id
_entity_poly.type
_entity_poly.pdbx_seq_one_letter_code
_entity_poly.pdbx_strand_id
1 'polypeptide(L)'
;MFRRLGASERADVYLGVPSGPVQAGIIEAGTRPPVALKIFRPETAGAVIEREFRVLTETTGGRFASLVDVATLSDGRVCFVQEHLSGRRLSRLLGEDGRLAPGEAVTILAPILAALAELLALGYVHEGLSPSAVIFDPAGRPVLTGLGRLRELPPPGPDRRNVAEEAERRVTAFALGVLDRVEPGRDAPVPGPAAWLGSISPGHPLRGLLDELERRLFAWAPATAVAQWAPAPDRTPGQEVGWASRRSIRGMLAGGGTGRPAGVPQRAEDERRESGGSDESGGSWRLPGAVGARLRGLARLLADARIPDRLRDRGAEALRAHRGPILVGLLLAAAGAVLLLTLGYHPVGGRGNAAPAPGSASPAAPVPASSAASSAASPRQTPAPIAEPGDAAADVAAVEGDEPVPAVRVLLRLRAGCIRAASVACLDGVDQAGSAALASDGQAARAGQQGESAVPVVEAGQTTPTLVERRGDVALVAVVLADASAEGDGKPASVLVVKGEAGWRIRQIFDY
;
A
#
# COMPACT_ATOMS: atom_id res chain seq x y z
N MET A 1 12.04 -7.00 -15.74
CA MET A 1 11.03 -8.06 -15.52
C MET A 1 10.18 -7.64 -14.34
N PHE A 2 8.85 -7.66 -14.47
CA PHE A 2 7.94 -7.33 -13.37
C PHE A 2 7.13 -8.57 -13.00
N ARG A 3 7.18 -8.98 -11.74
CA ARG A 3 6.35 -10.07 -11.19
C ARG A 3 5.40 -9.49 -10.16
N ARG A 4 4.09 -9.71 -10.31
CA ARG A 4 3.13 -9.26 -9.30
C ARG A 4 3.32 -10.05 -8.00
N LEU A 5 3.54 -9.33 -6.90
CA LEU A 5 3.70 -9.85 -5.54
C LEU A 5 2.36 -9.87 -4.78
N GLY A 6 1.49 -8.91 -5.05
CA GLY A 6 0.25 -8.74 -4.27
C GLY A 6 -0.80 -7.88 -4.94
N ALA A 7 -2.06 -8.23 -4.60
CA ALA A 7 -3.35 -7.62 -4.92
C ALA A 7 -4.06 -6.98 -3.72
N SER A 8 -4.50 -5.73 -3.78
CA SER A 8 -5.58 -5.23 -2.91
C SER A 8 -6.56 -4.35 -3.68
N GLU A 9 -7.66 -3.95 -3.02
CA GLU A 9 -8.61 -2.97 -3.54
C GLU A 9 -8.01 -1.57 -3.76
N ARG A 10 -6.85 -1.28 -3.16
CA ARG A 10 -6.18 0.04 -3.19
C ARG A 10 -4.88 0.07 -4.00
N ALA A 11 -4.19 -1.06 -4.15
CA ALA A 11 -2.91 -1.06 -4.84
C ALA A 11 -2.54 -2.43 -5.39
N ASP A 12 -1.70 -2.41 -6.41
CA ASP A 12 -0.99 -3.58 -6.90
C ASP A 12 0.49 -3.48 -6.53
N VAL A 13 1.06 -4.56 -6.02
CA VAL A 13 2.48 -4.62 -5.64
C VAL A 13 3.22 -5.51 -6.61
N TYR A 14 4.30 -5.00 -7.20
CA TYR A 14 5.15 -5.71 -8.15
C TYR A 14 6.59 -5.79 -7.65
N LEU A 15 7.29 -6.84 -8.02
CA LEU A 15 8.73 -6.96 -7.90
C LEU A 15 9.39 -6.21 -9.07
N GLY A 16 10.18 -5.20 -8.75
CA GLY A 16 11.03 -4.49 -9.70
C GLY A 16 12.50 -4.86 -9.49
N VAL A 17 13.22 -5.05 -10.58
CA VAL A 17 14.69 -5.09 -10.58
C VAL A 17 15.15 -3.80 -11.25
N PRO A 18 15.91 -2.92 -10.57
CA PRO A 18 16.34 -1.66 -11.18
C PRO A 18 17.24 -1.93 -12.39
N SER A 19 16.81 -1.50 -13.57
CA SER A 19 17.58 -1.56 -14.81
C SER A 19 18.06 -0.16 -15.17
N GLY A 20 19.37 0.08 -15.17
CA GLY A 20 19.95 1.35 -15.64
C GLY A 20 21.46 1.22 -15.87
N PRO A 21 22.04 1.97 -16.82
CA PRO A 21 23.48 1.93 -17.09
C PRO A 21 24.27 2.33 -15.85
N VAL A 22 25.34 1.59 -15.57
CA VAL A 22 26.33 1.93 -14.56
C VAL A 22 27.07 3.18 -15.06
N GLN A 23 26.83 4.34 -14.44
CA GLN A 23 27.77 5.45 -14.58
C GLN A 23 29.10 4.94 -14.04
N ALA A 24 30.11 4.79 -14.91
CA ALA A 24 31.39 4.21 -14.56
C ALA A 24 32.04 5.02 -13.43
N GLY A 25 32.01 4.47 -12.21
CA GLY A 25 32.53 5.13 -11.02
C GLY A 25 32.06 4.48 -9.73
N ILE A 26 32.75 3.41 -9.32
CA ILE A 26 32.86 2.93 -7.92
C ILE A 26 31.63 2.19 -7.34
N ILE A 27 30.89 1.41 -8.13
CA ILE A 27 30.12 0.28 -7.56
C ILE A 27 30.37 -0.92 -8.47
N GLU A 28 31.02 -1.96 -7.94
CA GLU A 28 31.15 -3.26 -8.60
C GLU A 28 29.78 -3.72 -9.10
N ALA A 29 29.76 -4.45 -10.22
CA ALA A 29 28.56 -5.01 -10.84
C ALA A 29 27.92 -6.11 -9.96
N GLY A 30 27.46 -5.74 -8.77
CA GLY A 30 26.50 -6.45 -7.95
C GLY A 30 25.12 -5.87 -8.25
N THR A 31 24.21 -6.73 -8.70
CA THR A 31 22.81 -6.41 -8.98
C THR A 31 22.20 -5.51 -7.90
N ARG A 32 21.68 -4.34 -8.31
CA ARG A 32 20.89 -3.49 -7.40
C ARG A 32 19.83 -4.37 -6.73
N PRO A 33 19.63 -4.28 -5.40
CA PRO A 33 18.69 -5.14 -4.72
C PRO A 33 17.29 -4.95 -5.31
N PRO A 34 16.49 -6.03 -5.43
CA PRO A 34 15.12 -5.90 -5.90
C PRO A 34 14.31 -4.96 -5.01
N VAL A 35 13.33 -4.29 -5.61
CA VAL A 35 12.42 -3.35 -4.94
C VAL A 35 10.97 -3.82 -5.08
N ALA A 36 10.13 -3.46 -4.13
CA ALA A 36 8.68 -3.59 -4.24
C ALA A 36 8.11 -2.28 -4.81
N LEU A 37 7.42 -2.37 -5.94
CA LEU A 37 6.72 -1.26 -6.59
C LEU A 37 5.25 -1.37 -6.24
N LYS A 38 4.79 -0.54 -5.29
CA LYS A 38 3.40 -0.46 -4.90
C LYS A 38 2.71 0.65 -5.70
N ILE A 39 1.96 0.24 -6.71
CA ILE A 39 1.22 1.13 -7.61
C ILE A 39 -0.21 1.26 -7.10
N PHE A 40 -0.60 2.46 -6.68
CA PHE A 40 -1.94 2.74 -6.23
C PHE A 40 -2.94 2.73 -7.39
N ARG A 41 -4.15 2.24 -7.14
CA ARG A 41 -5.22 2.27 -8.14
C ARG A 41 -5.77 3.68 -8.29
N PRO A 42 -6.26 4.06 -9.48
CA PRO A 42 -6.83 5.41 -9.70
C PRO A 42 -7.91 5.79 -8.70
N GLU A 43 -8.70 4.82 -8.24
CA GLU A 43 -9.82 5.02 -7.32
C GLU A 43 -9.38 5.12 -5.85
N THR A 44 -8.08 5.05 -5.57
CA THR A 44 -7.55 5.14 -4.21
C THR A 44 -7.56 6.58 -3.76
N ALA A 45 -8.34 6.88 -2.72
CA ALA A 45 -8.40 8.22 -2.14
C ALA A 45 -7.01 8.73 -1.72
N GLY A 46 -6.70 10.00 -2.03
CA GLY A 46 -5.42 10.65 -1.71
C GLY A 46 -5.05 10.55 -0.23
N ALA A 47 -6.02 10.74 0.67
CA ALA A 47 -5.83 10.59 2.12
C ALA A 47 -5.31 9.20 2.55
N VAL A 48 -5.56 8.13 1.79
CA VAL A 48 -4.97 6.81 2.07
C VAL A 48 -3.49 6.79 1.72
N ILE A 49 -3.13 7.34 0.56
CA ILE A 49 -1.75 7.44 0.07
C ILE A 49 -0.93 8.33 1.01
N GLU A 50 -1.46 9.47 1.42
CA GLU A 50 -0.83 10.41 2.35
C GLU A 50 -0.54 9.76 3.71
N ARG A 51 -1.49 9.03 4.29
CA ARG A 51 -1.27 8.32 5.56
C ARG A 51 -0.15 7.29 5.46
N GLU A 52 -0.10 6.53 4.37
CA GLU A 52 0.97 5.58 4.15
C GLU A 52 2.33 6.27 3.99
N PHE A 53 2.39 7.33 3.18
CA PHE A 53 3.61 8.12 2.98
C PHE A 53 4.12 8.69 4.31
N ARG A 54 3.22 9.26 5.11
CA ARG A 54 3.53 9.83 6.42
C ARG A 54 4.15 8.80 7.36
N VAL A 55 3.51 7.65 7.51
CA VAL A 55 4.05 6.56 8.35
C VAL A 55 5.43 6.14 7.85
N LEU A 56 5.61 5.96 6.54
CA LEU A 56 6.88 5.50 5.98
C LEU A 56 8.03 6.52 6.08
N THR A 57 7.72 7.79 6.30
CA THR A 57 8.71 8.88 6.36
C THR A 57 9.00 9.38 7.78
N GLU A 58 8.02 9.30 8.68
CA GLU A 58 8.12 9.76 10.08
C GLU A 58 8.54 8.65 11.08
N THR A 59 8.48 7.37 10.69
CA THR A 59 8.80 6.25 11.58
C THR A 59 10.25 5.77 11.49
N THR A 60 10.69 5.01 12.50
CA THR A 60 12.07 4.50 12.58
C THR A 60 12.23 3.26 11.69
N GLY A 61 13.39 3.14 11.03
CA GLY A 61 13.70 2.01 10.15
C GLY A 61 13.60 0.65 10.84
N GLY A 62 13.08 -0.34 10.13
CA GLY A 62 13.04 -1.76 10.56
C GLY A 62 11.68 -2.24 11.05
N ARG A 63 10.69 -1.36 11.18
CA ARG A 63 9.31 -1.72 11.61
C ARG A 63 8.33 -1.82 10.44
N PHE A 64 8.56 -1.00 9.43
CA PHE A 64 7.83 -0.95 8.17
C PHE A 64 8.81 -1.13 7.02
N ALA A 65 8.31 -1.51 5.83
CA ALA A 65 9.13 -1.58 4.64
C ALA A 65 9.68 -0.20 4.29
N SER A 66 10.99 -0.06 4.11
CA SER A 66 11.57 1.25 3.84
C SER A 66 11.06 1.85 2.53
N LEU A 67 10.66 3.12 2.56
CA LEU A 67 10.37 3.88 1.35
C LEU A 67 11.69 4.35 0.74
N VAL A 68 11.96 3.86 -0.47
CA VAL A 68 13.17 4.19 -1.24
C VAL A 68 12.93 5.43 -2.10
N ASP A 69 11.78 5.50 -2.77
CA ASP A 69 11.41 6.58 -3.68
C ASP A 69 9.89 6.63 -3.89
N VAL A 70 9.38 7.74 -4.42
CA VAL A 70 8.00 7.93 -4.86
C VAL A 70 8.00 8.41 -6.31
N ALA A 71 7.34 7.65 -7.17
CA ALA A 71 7.19 7.94 -8.59
C ALA A 71 5.74 8.17 -8.97
N THR A 72 5.53 8.96 -10.02
CA THR A 72 4.24 9.07 -10.69
C THR A 72 4.37 8.39 -12.05
N LEU A 73 3.46 7.46 -12.34
CA LEU A 73 3.42 6.76 -13.62
C LEU A 73 2.91 7.69 -14.72
N SER A 74 3.15 7.33 -15.98
CA SER A 74 2.70 8.09 -17.14
C SER A 74 1.17 8.27 -17.23
N ASP A 75 0.42 7.42 -16.51
CA ASP A 75 -1.03 7.48 -16.39
C ASP A 75 -1.51 8.22 -15.11
N GLY A 76 -0.61 8.93 -14.43
CA GLY A 76 -0.90 9.74 -13.25
C GLY A 76 -0.96 8.99 -11.93
N ARG A 77 -0.87 7.64 -11.94
CA ARG A 77 -0.93 6.85 -10.69
C ARG A 77 0.34 7.01 -9.86
N VAL A 78 0.18 7.09 -8.54
CA VAL A 78 1.29 7.11 -7.59
C VAL A 78 1.87 5.70 -7.42
N CYS A 79 3.20 5.61 -7.37
CA CYS A 79 3.96 4.40 -7.14
C CYS A 79 4.96 4.61 -5.99
N PHE A 80 4.83 3.84 -4.93
CA PHE A 80 5.88 3.76 -3.90
C PHE A 80 6.90 2.71 -4.30
N VAL A 81 8.17 3.13 -4.35
CA VAL A 81 9.31 2.24 -4.48
C VAL A 81 9.77 1.91 -3.07
N GLN A 82 9.63 0.66 -2.66
CA GLN A 82 9.90 0.21 -1.30
C GLN A 82 10.94 -0.90 -1.28
N GLU A 83 11.51 -1.14 -0.11
CA GLU A 83 12.26 -2.35 0.18
C GLU A 83 11.45 -3.59 -0.22
N HIS A 84 12.09 -4.53 -0.91
CA HIS A 84 11.50 -5.84 -1.17
C HIS A 84 11.69 -6.78 0.01
N LEU A 85 10.61 -7.04 0.74
CA LEU A 85 10.56 -8.07 1.77
C LEU A 85 10.42 -9.46 1.11
N SER A 86 11.54 -10.12 0.86
CA SER A 86 11.57 -11.42 0.17
C SER A 86 11.15 -12.61 1.03
N GLY A 87 10.76 -12.38 2.28
CA GLY A 87 10.44 -13.43 3.23
C GLY A 87 9.04 -14.03 3.15
N ARG A 88 8.86 -15.06 3.96
CA ARG A 88 7.56 -15.68 4.23
C ARG A 88 6.67 -14.73 5.03
N ARG A 89 5.35 -14.87 4.84
CA ARG A 89 4.34 -14.23 5.70
C ARG A 89 4.18 -15.00 7.01
N LEU A 90 3.90 -14.29 8.10
CA LEU A 90 3.60 -14.91 9.39
C LEU A 90 2.37 -15.85 9.29
N SER A 91 1.36 -15.51 8.49
CA SER A 91 0.21 -16.41 8.26
C SER A 91 0.60 -17.78 7.69
N ARG A 92 1.67 -17.85 6.89
CA ARG A 92 2.17 -19.12 6.37
C ARG A 92 2.92 -19.90 7.45
N LEU A 93 3.76 -19.21 8.23
CA LEU A 93 4.46 -19.80 9.38
C LEU A 93 3.47 -20.43 10.38
N LEU A 94 2.40 -19.73 10.72
CA LEU A 94 1.40 -20.21 11.70
C LEU A 94 0.43 -21.27 11.14
N GLY A 95 0.41 -21.49 9.82
CA GLY A 95 -0.53 -22.40 9.14
C GLY A 95 0.04 -23.78 8.80
N GLU A 96 1.37 -23.94 8.75
CA GLU A 96 2.07 -25.19 8.39
C GLU A 96 2.39 -26.04 9.64
N ASP A 97 1.39 -26.33 10.50
CA ASP A 97 1.56 -26.99 11.82
C ASP A 97 2.66 -26.35 12.71
N GLY A 98 2.99 -25.10 12.43
CA GLY A 98 4.11 -24.38 13.01
C GLY A 98 3.92 -24.19 14.51
N ARG A 99 4.69 -24.93 15.28
CA ARG A 99 4.89 -24.75 16.72
C ARG A 99 5.96 -23.69 16.94
N LEU A 100 5.75 -22.82 17.91
CA LEU A 100 6.70 -21.77 18.30
C LEU A 100 7.25 -22.06 19.70
N ALA A 101 8.52 -21.78 19.92
CA ALA A 101 9.08 -21.61 21.25
C ALA A 101 8.68 -20.23 21.82
N PRO A 102 8.65 -20.05 23.15
CA PRO A 102 8.36 -18.76 23.78
C PRO A 102 9.21 -17.60 23.24
N GLY A 103 10.53 -17.81 23.07
CA GLY A 103 11.43 -16.79 22.55
C GLY A 103 11.16 -16.40 21.09
N GLU A 104 10.62 -17.32 20.27
CA GLU A 104 10.22 -17.00 18.89
C GLU A 104 8.98 -16.12 18.88
N ALA A 105 8.03 -16.37 19.78
CA ALA A 105 6.87 -15.49 19.94
C ALA A 105 7.26 -14.09 20.40
N VAL A 106 8.26 -13.95 21.27
CA VAL A 106 8.83 -12.64 21.65
C VAL A 106 9.42 -11.93 20.43
N THR A 107 10.23 -12.64 19.63
CA THR A 107 10.81 -12.11 18.38
C THR A 107 9.75 -11.68 17.37
N ILE A 108 8.59 -12.36 17.32
CA ILE A 108 7.49 -12.02 16.43
C ILE A 108 6.68 -10.83 16.97
N LEU A 109 6.25 -10.88 18.22
CA LEU A 109 5.28 -9.95 18.77
C LEU A 109 5.90 -8.60 19.13
N ALA A 110 7.07 -8.58 19.78
CA ALA A 110 7.64 -7.32 20.30
C ALA A 110 7.87 -6.27 19.20
N PRO A 111 8.48 -6.58 18.04
CA PRO A 111 8.66 -5.58 16.97
C PRO A 111 7.33 -5.07 16.39
N ILE A 112 6.30 -5.93 16.33
CA ILE A 112 4.97 -5.56 15.84
C ILE A 112 4.23 -4.67 16.83
N LEU A 113 4.32 -4.94 18.14
CA LEU A 113 3.76 -4.08 19.18
C LEU A 113 4.41 -2.70 19.15
N ALA A 114 5.73 -2.63 18.99
CA ALA A 114 6.44 -1.38 18.83
C ALA A 114 6.03 -0.63 17.54
N ALA A 115 5.81 -1.34 16.42
CA ALA A 115 5.27 -0.72 15.19
C ALA A 115 3.87 -0.13 15.41
N LEU A 116 2.98 -0.85 16.10
CA LEU A 116 1.64 -0.38 16.45
C LEU A 116 1.68 0.82 17.41
N ALA A 117 2.63 0.85 18.33
CA ALA A 117 2.85 1.97 19.23
C ALA A 117 3.30 3.24 18.48
N GLU A 118 4.14 3.09 17.44
CA GLU A 118 4.51 4.19 16.54
C GLU A 118 3.34 4.69 15.71
N LEU A 119 2.51 3.79 15.15
CA LEU A 119 1.28 4.18 14.46
C LEU A 119 0.34 4.97 15.39
N LEU A 120 0.16 4.50 16.62
CA LEU A 120 -0.68 5.15 17.60
C LEU A 120 -0.17 6.54 17.97
N ALA A 121 1.16 6.71 18.08
CA ALA A 121 1.80 8.01 18.33
C ALA A 121 1.56 9.00 17.18
N LEU A 122 1.51 8.51 15.93
CA LEU A 122 1.15 9.30 14.75
C LEU A 122 -0.37 9.54 14.60
N GLY A 123 -1.18 9.02 15.51
CA GLY A 123 -2.64 9.18 15.47
C GLY A 123 -3.36 8.16 14.59
N TYR A 124 -2.74 7.01 14.30
CA TYR A 124 -3.32 5.95 13.46
C TYR A 124 -3.52 4.64 14.22
N VAL A 125 -4.51 3.86 13.77
CA VAL A 125 -4.68 2.46 14.13
C VAL A 125 -4.67 1.59 12.87
N HIS A 126 -4.23 0.33 13.00
CA HIS A 126 -4.11 -0.59 11.88
C HIS A 126 -5.33 -1.53 11.78
N GLU A 127 -6.33 -1.20 10.96
CA GLU A 127 -7.57 -1.99 10.82
C GLU A 127 -7.36 -3.34 10.12
N GLY A 128 -6.23 -3.50 9.43
CA GLY A 128 -5.85 -4.72 8.72
C GLY A 128 -4.96 -5.69 9.51
N LEU A 129 -4.76 -5.48 10.82
CA LEU A 129 -3.79 -6.25 11.59
C LEU A 129 -4.19 -7.73 11.62
N SER A 130 -3.30 -8.57 11.10
CA SER A 130 -3.45 -10.02 11.01
C SER A 130 -2.09 -10.67 10.73
N PRO A 131 -1.94 -12.00 10.89
CA PRO A 131 -0.72 -12.70 10.49
C PRO A 131 -0.34 -12.51 9.00
N SER A 132 -1.30 -12.22 8.13
CA SER A 132 -1.00 -11.95 6.70
C SER A 132 -0.41 -10.57 6.46
N ALA A 133 -0.55 -9.65 7.43
CA ALA A 133 0.02 -8.32 7.39
C ALA A 133 1.49 -8.28 7.85
N VAL A 134 2.05 -9.40 8.33
CA VAL A 134 3.45 -9.47 8.77
C VAL A 134 4.26 -10.28 7.77
N ILE A 135 5.32 -9.68 7.24
CA ILE A 135 6.30 -10.32 6.36
C ILE A 135 7.65 -10.23 7.03
N PHE A 136 8.41 -11.31 7.03
CA PHE A 136 9.77 -11.29 7.55
C PHE A 136 10.74 -10.73 6.48
N ASP A 137 11.69 -9.91 6.90
CA ASP A 137 12.77 -9.42 6.03
C ASP A 137 13.88 -10.48 5.89
N PRO A 138 14.87 -10.33 4.97
CA PRO A 138 15.94 -11.30 4.79
C PRO A 138 16.73 -11.68 6.06
N ALA A 139 16.77 -10.80 7.08
CA ALA A 139 17.43 -11.03 8.36
C ALA A 139 16.55 -11.79 9.37
N GLY A 140 15.30 -12.12 9.01
CA GLY A 140 14.37 -12.81 9.88
C GLY A 140 13.63 -11.91 10.85
N ARG A 141 13.64 -10.58 10.61
CA ARG A 141 12.89 -9.63 11.42
C ARG A 141 11.46 -9.52 10.90
N PRO A 142 10.42 -9.58 11.75
CA PRO A 142 9.04 -9.36 11.33
C PRO A 142 8.79 -7.88 11.03
N VAL A 143 8.26 -7.60 9.84
CA VAL A 143 7.93 -6.25 9.38
C VAL A 143 6.42 -6.13 9.19
N LEU A 144 5.82 -5.08 9.77
CA LEU A 144 4.40 -4.79 9.62
C LEU A 144 4.18 -4.16 8.23
N THR A 145 3.25 -4.74 7.47
CA THR A 145 2.85 -4.31 6.13
C THR A 145 1.35 -4.02 6.10
N GLY A 146 0.84 -3.56 4.96
CA GLY A 146 -0.61 -3.34 4.80
C GLY A 146 -1.09 -1.97 5.29
N LEU A 147 -0.20 -0.96 5.28
CA LEU A 147 -0.49 0.43 5.70
C LEU A 147 -1.67 1.08 4.95
N GLY A 148 -2.11 0.52 3.82
CA GLY A 148 -3.34 0.98 3.17
C GLY A 148 -4.57 0.85 4.06
N ARG A 149 -4.55 0.00 5.09
CA ARG A 149 -5.63 -0.21 6.06
C ARG A 149 -5.45 0.58 7.36
N LEU A 150 -4.72 1.69 7.31
CA LEU A 150 -4.66 2.63 8.42
C LEU A 150 -5.96 3.43 8.53
N ARG A 151 -6.41 3.61 9.76
CA ARG A 151 -7.47 4.52 10.13
C ARG A 151 -6.93 5.59 11.06
N GLU A 152 -7.28 6.82 10.76
CA GLU A 152 -6.99 7.96 11.62
C GLU A 152 -7.87 7.95 12.85
N LEU A 153 -7.27 8.24 14.00
CA LEU A 153 -7.98 8.36 15.25
C LEU A 153 -8.78 9.67 15.26
N PRO A 154 -10.09 9.61 15.51
CA PRO A 154 -10.90 10.81 15.68
C PRO A 154 -10.36 11.72 16.80
N PRO A 155 -10.77 12.99 16.84
CA PRO A 155 -10.54 13.86 17.98
C PRO A 155 -11.01 13.23 19.30
N PRO A 156 -10.47 13.66 20.46
CA PRO A 156 -10.88 13.14 21.77
C PRO A 156 -12.40 13.13 21.94
N GLY A 157 -12.97 11.96 22.20
CA GLY A 157 -14.42 11.76 22.29
C GLY A 157 -14.84 10.29 22.25
N PRO A 158 -16.17 10.03 22.26
CA PRO A 158 -16.71 8.66 22.18
C PRO A 158 -16.23 7.90 20.94
N ASP A 159 -16.17 8.55 19.78
CA ASP A 159 -15.75 7.90 18.53
C ASP A 159 -14.29 7.45 18.58
N ARG A 160 -13.41 8.28 19.17
CA ARG A 160 -12.01 7.89 19.38
C ARG A 160 -11.90 6.68 20.32
N ARG A 161 -12.71 6.62 21.38
CA ARG A 161 -12.75 5.45 22.27
C ARG A 161 -13.20 4.20 21.53
N ASN A 162 -14.27 4.30 20.74
CA ASN A 162 -14.77 3.17 19.94
C ASN A 162 -13.70 2.63 18.97
N VAL A 163 -12.97 3.54 18.29
CA VAL A 163 -11.88 3.16 17.38
C VAL A 163 -10.70 2.55 18.14
N ALA A 164 -10.36 3.08 19.30
CA ALA A 164 -9.28 2.53 20.13
C ALA A 164 -9.64 1.14 20.70
N GLU A 165 -10.88 0.93 21.15
CA GLU A 165 -11.38 -0.37 21.61
C GLU A 165 -11.43 -1.41 20.48
N GLU A 166 -11.84 -0.99 19.28
CA GLU A 166 -11.79 -1.83 18.07
C GLU A 166 -10.35 -2.25 17.73
N ALA A 167 -9.39 -1.34 17.89
CA ALA A 167 -7.98 -1.62 17.69
C ALA A 167 -7.42 -2.53 18.80
N GLU A 168 -7.79 -2.30 20.06
CA GLU A 168 -7.43 -3.12 21.22
C GLU A 168 -7.84 -4.58 20.99
N ARG A 169 -9.12 -4.83 20.68
CA ARG A 169 -9.62 -6.18 20.37
C ARG A 169 -8.81 -6.87 19.27
N ARG A 170 -8.40 -6.12 18.25
CA ARG A 170 -7.62 -6.64 17.12
C ARG A 170 -6.17 -6.97 17.51
N VAL A 171 -5.54 -6.14 18.34
CA VAL A 171 -4.20 -6.41 18.89
C VAL A 171 -4.25 -7.65 19.78
N THR A 172 -5.23 -7.73 20.69
CA THR A 172 -5.44 -8.88 21.57
C THR A 172 -5.66 -10.15 20.77
N ALA A 173 -6.54 -10.13 19.76
CA ALA A 173 -6.78 -11.29 18.89
C ALA A 173 -5.53 -11.69 18.08
N PHE A 174 -4.77 -10.73 17.56
CA PHE A 174 -3.52 -11.00 16.85
C PHE A 174 -2.48 -11.65 17.77
N ALA A 175 -2.27 -11.11 18.97
CA ALA A 175 -1.32 -11.63 19.95
C ALA A 175 -1.69 -13.04 20.40
N LEU A 176 -2.96 -13.27 20.75
CA LEU A 176 -3.45 -14.61 21.11
C LEU A 176 -3.28 -15.60 19.95
N GLY A 177 -3.57 -15.20 18.71
CA GLY A 177 -3.38 -16.07 17.55
C GLY A 177 -1.93 -16.54 17.33
N VAL A 178 -0.93 -15.74 17.75
CA VAL A 178 0.49 -16.14 17.77
C VAL A 178 0.79 -17.00 18.99
N LEU A 179 0.35 -16.58 20.18
CA LEU A 179 0.62 -17.28 21.45
C LEU A 179 -0.01 -18.67 21.51
N ASP A 180 -1.16 -18.88 20.85
CA ASP A 180 -1.82 -20.19 20.71
C ASP A 180 -1.00 -21.21 19.91
N ARG A 181 0.05 -20.76 19.20
CA ARG A 181 1.01 -21.65 18.53
C ARG A 181 2.22 -21.98 19.39
N VAL A 182 2.39 -21.33 20.55
CA VAL A 182 3.53 -21.57 21.42
C VAL A 182 3.37 -22.88 22.14
N GLU A 183 4.40 -23.72 22.10
CA GLU A 183 4.45 -24.93 22.90
C GLU A 183 4.54 -24.59 24.38
N PRO A 184 3.73 -25.23 25.24
CA PRO A 184 3.85 -25.06 26.67
C PRO A 184 5.24 -25.52 27.12
N GLY A 185 6.10 -24.55 27.46
CA GLY A 185 7.40 -24.84 28.04
C GLY A 185 7.21 -25.54 29.38
N ARG A 186 7.95 -26.63 29.62
CA ARG A 186 7.86 -27.40 30.88
C ARG A 186 8.28 -26.57 32.12
N ASP A 187 9.08 -25.52 31.93
CA ASP A 187 9.77 -24.80 33.02
C ASP A 187 9.59 -23.27 32.98
N ALA A 188 8.49 -22.74 32.42
CA ALA A 188 8.28 -21.28 32.43
C ALA A 188 8.01 -20.76 33.85
N PRO A 189 8.84 -19.84 34.41
CA PRO A 189 8.71 -19.38 35.80
C PRO A 189 7.50 -18.47 36.05
N VAL A 190 6.90 -17.91 34.98
CA VAL A 190 5.82 -16.92 35.03
C VAL A 190 4.70 -17.37 34.09
N PRO A 191 3.41 -17.20 34.47
CA PRO A 191 2.29 -17.43 33.56
C PRO A 191 2.50 -16.67 32.25
N GLY A 192 2.33 -17.36 31.12
CA GLY A 192 2.56 -16.78 29.80
C GLY A 192 1.65 -15.56 29.54
N PRO A 193 2.06 -14.65 28.64
CA PRO A 193 1.30 -13.43 28.31
C PRO A 193 -0.15 -13.68 27.89
N ALA A 194 -0.46 -14.87 27.35
CA ALA A 194 -1.81 -15.27 26.96
C ALA A 194 -2.80 -15.30 28.15
N ALA A 195 -2.35 -15.77 29.32
CA ALA A 195 -3.20 -15.81 30.51
C ALA A 195 -3.55 -14.40 31.00
N TRP A 196 -2.59 -13.47 30.92
CA TRP A 196 -2.84 -12.07 31.24
C TRP A 196 -3.80 -11.44 30.23
N LEU A 197 -3.60 -11.64 28.92
CA LEU A 197 -4.52 -11.13 27.89
C LEU A 197 -5.96 -11.59 28.12
N GLY A 198 -6.17 -12.85 28.53
CA GLY A 198 -7.48 -13.38 28.89
C GLY A 198 -8.10 -12.77 30.15
N SER A 199 -7.31 -12.10 30.99
CA SER A 199 -7.77 -11.45 32.23
C SER A 199 -8.08 -9.95 32.06
N ILE A 200 -7.78 -9.37 30.89
CA ILE A 200 -7.96 -7.95 30.64
C ILE A 200 -9.45 -7.61 30.60
N SER A 201 -9.84 -6.57 31.35
CA SER A 201 -11.21 -6.06 31.32
C SER A 201 -11.51 -5.34 30.00
N PRO A 202 -12.75 -5.44 29.47
CA PRO A 202 -13.16 -4.65 28.30
C PRO A 202 -12.87 -3.16 28.49
N GLY A 203 -12.42 -2.48 27.43
CA GLY A 203 -12.12 -1.05 27.47
C GLY A 203 -10.74 -0.69 28.03
N HIS A 204 -9.83 -1.66 28.15
CA HIS A 204 -8.45 -1.39 28.53
C HIS A 204 -7.79 -0.41 27.54
N PRO A 205 -7.09 0.65 28.00
CA PRO A 205 -6.49 1.63 27.11
C PRO A 205 -5.48 0.99 26.15
N LEU A 206 -5.65 1.22 24.84
CA LEU A 206 -4.79 0.61 23.80
C LEU A 206 -3.30 0.84 24.04
N ARG A 207 -2.89 2.06 24.44
CA ARG A 207 -1.47 2.35 24.74
C ARG A 207 -0.97 1.49 25.90
N GLY A 208 -1.77 1.38 26.98
CA GLY A 208 -1.45 0.54 28.13
C GLY A 208 -1.36 -0.95 27.77
N LEU A 209 -2.24 -1.44 26.90
CA LEU A 209 -2.17 -2.81 26.37
C LEU A 209 -0.83 -3.08 25.69
N LEU A 210 -0.42 -2.21 24.76
CA LEU A 210 0.82 -2.36 23.99
C LEU A 210 2.05 -2.40 24.91
N ASP A 211 2.16 -1.42 25.82
CA ASP A 211 3.32 -1.27 26.71
C ASP A 211 3.39 -2.42 27.74
N GLU A 212 2.25 -2.88 28.27
CA GLU A 212 2.19 -4.00 29.22
C GLU A 212 2.46 -5.34 28.55
N LEU A 213 1.93 -5.58 27.35
CA LEU A 213 2.16 -6.81 26.61
C LEU A 213 3.63 -6.98 26.23
N GLU A 214 4.27 -5.92 25.74
CA GLU A 214 5.69 -5.93 25.39
C GLU A 214 6.56 -6.27 26.62
N ARG A 215 6.32 -5.58 27.75
CA ARG A 215 7.05 -5.85 29.00
C ARG A 215 6.87 -7.28 29.48
N ARG A 216 5.65 -7.83 29.39
CA ARG A 216 5.38 -9.23 29.76
C ARG A 216 6.05 -10.23 28.84
N LEU A 217 6.12 -9.95 27.54
CA LEU A 217 6.83 -10.81 26.57
C LEU A 217 8.31 -10.93 26.94
N PHE A 218 8.99 -9.81 27.21
CA PHE A 218 10.40 -9.82 27.59
C PHE A 218 10.67 -10.41 28.98
N ALA A 219 9.72 -10.30 29.91
CA ALA A 219 9.81 -10.96 31.21
C ALA A 219 9.57 -12.48 31.12
N TRP A 220 8.83 -12.94 30.11
CA TRP A 220 8.46 -14.34 29.95
C TRP A 220 9.58 -15.18 29.34
N ALA A 221 10.25 -14.69 28.30
CA ALA A 221 11.35 -15.40 27.64
C ALA A 221 12.32 -14.44 26.93
N PRO A 222 13.63 -14.78 26.82
CA PRO A 222 14.53 -14.07 25.94
C PRO A 222 14.12 -14.28 24.47
N ALA A 223 14.28 -13.24 23.64
CA ALA A 223 14.01 -13.34 22.22
C ALA A 223 14.96 -14.35 21.53
N THR A 224 14.42 -15.26 20.73
CA THR A 224 15.19 -16.26 19.97
C THR A 224 14.85 -16.18 18.49
N ALA A 225 15.81 -16.54 17.63
CA ALA A 225 15.58 -16.59 16.18
C ALA A 225 14.43 -17.55 15.84
N VAL A 226 13.60 -17.18 14.87
CA VAL A 226 12.49 -18.01 14.40
C VAL A 226 13.07 -19.15 13.54
N ALA A 227 13.09 -20.38 14.03
CA ALA A 227 13.78 -21.53 13.45
C ALA A 227 13.30 -21.89 12.04
N GLN A 228 12.00 -21.75 11.79
CA GLN A 228 11.41 -22.02 10.49
C GLN A 228 11.63 -20.88 9.46
N TRP A 229 12.39 -19.85 9.80
CA TRP A 229 12.69 -18.73 8.91
C TRP A 229 13.68 -19.06 7.79
N ALA A 230 14.40 -20.20 7.88
CA ALA A 230 15.52 -20.55 6.98
C ALA A 230 15.37 -19.97 5.56
N PRO A 231 16.24 -19.04 5.14
CA PRO A 231 16.14 -18.42 3.83
C PRO A 231 16.18 -19.51 2.77
N ALA A 232 15.43 -19.33 1.67
CA ALA A 232 15.48 -20.26 0.54
C ALA A 232 16.95 -20.51 0.18
N PRO A 233 17.36 -21.76 -0.10
CA PRO A 233 18.76 -22.10 -0.39
C PRO A 233 19.14 -21.60 -1.77
N ASP A 234 19.28 -20.28 -1.91
CA ASP A 234 19.93 -19.62 -3.02
C ASP A 234 20.24 -18.17 -2.62
N ARG A 235 21.23 -18.02 -1.73
CA ARG A 235 22.07 -16.82 -1.51
C ARG A 235 23.02 -17.11 -0.36
N THR A 236 24.29 -17.30 -0.71
CA THR A 236 25.41 -17.20 0.24
C THR A 236 25.28 -15.88 1.01
N PRO A 237 25.53 -15.84 2.33
CA PRO A 237 25.59 -14.59 3.09
C PRO A 237 26.86 -13.83 2.72
N GLY A 238 26.90 -13.30 1.50
CA GLY A 238 27.94 -12.43 0.98
C GLY A 238 27.43 -11.00 1.06
N GLN A 239 28.05 -10.21 1.94
CA GLN A 239 27.86 -8.77 2.14
C GLN A 239 26.41 -8.32 2.33
N GLU A 240 26.10 -7.93 3.57
CA GLU A 240 24.98 -7.06 3.87
C GLU A 240 25.02 -5.81 2.97
N VAL A 241 24.30 -5.84 1.85
CA VAL A 241 23.83 -4.62 1.18
C VAL A 241 22.66 -4.10 2.01
N GLY A 242 22.97 -3.70 3.24
CA GLY A 242 22.01 -3.17 4.19
C GLY A 242 21.43 -1.88 3.63
N TRP A 243 20.15 -1.88 3.29
CA TRP A 243 19.37 -0.67 3.08
C TRP A 243 19.43 0.27 4.30
N ALA A 244 19.80 -0.27 5.47
CA ALA A 244 20.04 0.45 6.71
C ALA A 244 21.35 1.28 6.75
N SER A 245 22.27 1.15 5.78
CA SER A 245 23.58 1.84 5.83
C SER A 245 23.71 3.06 4.90
N ARG A 246 22.64 3.56 4.28
CA ARG A 246 22.74 4.86 3.60
C ARG A 246 22.65 5.98 4.63
N ARG A 247 23.84 6.39 5.11
CA ARG A 247 24.08 7.76 5.56
C ARG A 247 23.40 8.69 4.57
N SER A 248 22.49 9.49 5.11
CA SER A 248 22.14 10.83 4.67
C SER A 248 23.14 11.40 3.66
N ILE A 249 22.63 11.93 2.55
CA ILE A 249 23.33 12.86 1.67
C ILE A 249 23.61 14.13 2.50
N ARG A 250 24.66 14.08 3.33
CA ARG A 250 25.21 15.21 4.07
C ARG A 250 26.70 14.98 4.16
N GLY A 251 27.44 15.72 3.32
CA GLY A 251 28.90 15.80 3.41
C GLY A 251 29.62 15.32 2.16
N MET A 252 29.56 16.12 1.10
CA MET A 252 30.65 16.14 0.12
C MET A 252 30.96 17.58 -0.27
N LEU A 253 31.32 18.40 0.72
CA LEU A 253 32.16 19.59 0.59
C LEU A 253 32.80 19.86 1.95
N ALA A 254 33.90 19.17 2.28
CA ALA A 254 34.94 19.66 3.19
C ALA A 254 36.07 18.62 3.37
N GLY A 255 37.29 19.06 3.10
CA GLY A 255 38.47 18.62 3.86
C GLY A 255 39.24 17.43 3.31
N GLY A 256 40.28 17.73 2.52
CA GLY A 256 41.40 16.83 2.31
C GLY A 256 42.14 16.54 3.62
N GLY A 257 42.55 15.29 3.81
CA GLY A 257 43.33 14.86 4.95
C GLY A 257 43.85 13.44 4.71
N THR A 258 45.14 13.35 4.41
CA THR A 258 45.89 12.11 4.19
C THR A 258 45.96 11.27 5.47
N GLY A 259 45.47 10.03 5.41
CA GLY A 259 45.57 9.07 6.52
C GLY A 259 45.50 7.63 6.01
N ARG A 260 46.63 6.96 6.02
CA ARG A 260 46.91 5.59 5.57
C ARG A 260 46.32 4.55 6.55
N PRO A 261 45.73 3.42 6.11
CA PRO A 261 45.13 2.45 7.03
C PRO A 261 46.16 1.42 7.53
N ALA A 262 46.01 0.99 8.78
CA ALA A 262 46.77 -0.10 9.37
C ALA A 262 45.81 -1.07 10.09
N GLY A 263 46.04 -2.38 9.90
CA GLY A 263 45.66 -3.41 10.88
C GLY A 263 44.43 -4.26 10.56
N VAL A 264 44.59 -5.24 9.68
CA VAL A 264 43.86 -6.52 9.73
C VAL A 264 44.46 -7.36 10.87
N PRO A 265 43.66 -8.13 11.63
CA PRO A 265 44.14 -9.41 12.12
C PRO A 265 43.30 -10.58 11.61
N GLN A 266 44.04 -11.65 11.32
CA GLN A 266 43.62 -12.93 10.78
C GLN A 266 42.74 -13.73 11.75
N ARG A 267 41.65 -14.25 11.19
CA ARG A 267 41.27 -15.67 11.12
C ARG A 267 42.15 -16.62 11.95
N ALA A 268 41.57 -17.18 13.01
CA ALA A 268 42.00 -18.45 13.61
C ALA A 268 40.96 -19.52 13.22
N GLU A 269 41.38 -20.44 12.36
CA GLU A 269 40.75 -21.73 12.13
C GLU A 269 41.14 -22.63 13.30
N ASP A 270 40.17 -23.32 13.89
CA ASP A 270 40.49 -24.48 14.73
C ASP A 270 39.44 -25.58 14.56
N GLU A 271 39.96 -26.80 14.56
CA GLU A 271 39.42 -27.98 13.92
C GLU A 271 38.43 -28.79 14.78
N ARG A 272 37.54 -29.51 14.07
CA ARG A 272 37.04 -30.87 14.31
C ARG A 272 36.70 -31.30 15.75
N ARG A 273 35.49 -31.86 15.90
CA ARG A 273 35.32 -33.26 16.34
C ARG A 273 33.94 -33.80 16.01
N GLU A 274 33.95 -34.84 15.18
CA GLU A 274 32.88 -35.80 15.01
C GLU A 274 32.75 -36.65 16.28
N SER A 275 31.51 -36.99 16.65
CA SER A 275 31.21 -38.21 17.40
C SER A 275 29.80 -38.64 17.06
N GLY A 276 29.70 -39.78 16.39
CA GLY A 276 28.44 -40.45 16.09
C GLY A 276 27.83 -41.14 17.30
N GLY A 277 26.62 -41.64 17.11
CA GLY A 277 25.89 -42.48 18.06
C GLY A 277 24.50 -42.76 17.52
N SER A 278 24.27 -44.02 17.17
CA SER A 278 23.06 -44.64 16.63
C SER A 278 21.90 -44.69 17.63
N ASP A 279 20.65 -44.71 17.17
CA ASP A 279 19.85 -45.94 16.95
C ASP A 279 18.34 -45.68 16.82
N GLU A 280 17.71 -46.46 15.93
CA GLU A 280 16.37 -47.11 15.96
C GLU A 280 15.12 -46.33 16.43
N SER A 281 13.88 -46.63 16.04
CA SER A 281 13.19 -47.37 14.98
C SER A 281 11.68 -47.14 15.23
N GLY A 282 10.83 -47.43 14.22
CA GLY A 282 9.36 -47.54 14.36
C GLY A 282 8.58 -46.26 14.03
N GLY A 283 7.48 -46.26 13.29
CA GLY A 283 6.70 -47.32 12.67
C GLY A 283 5.63 -46.64 11.81
N SER A 284 5.43 -47.15 10.60
CA SER A 284 4.49 -46.60 9.64
C SER A 284 3.05 -46.95 9.97
N TRP A 285 2.15 -45.97 9.93
CA TRP A 285 0.73 -46.22 9.67
C TRP A 285 0.32 -45.49 8.39
N ARG A 286 0.13 -46.27 7.32
CA ARG A 286 -0.54 -45.84 6.09
C ARG A 286 -1.99 -46.32 6.15
N LEU A 287 -2.94 -45.42 5.94
CA LEU A 287 -4.31 -45.75 5.55
C LEU A 287 -4.71 -44.98 4.27
N PRO A 288 -5.64 -45.52 3.45
CA PRO A 288 -5.59 -45.40 1.98
C PRO A 288 -6.26 -44.14 1.41
N GLY A 289 -5.62 -43.57 0.38
CA GLY A 289 -5.94 -42.30 -0.26
C GLY A 289 -7.11 -42.28 -1.26
N ALA A 290 -8.26 -42.89 -0.95
CA ALA A 290 -9.40 -42.94 -1.88
C ALA A 290 -10.71 -42.27 -1.41
N VAL A 291 -10.74 -41.60 -0.24
CA VAL A 291 -11.97 -40.95 0.27
C VAL A 291 -11.85 -39.42 0.42
N GLY A 292 -10.63 -38.86 0.45
CA GLY A 292 -10.39 -37.41 0.63
C GLY A 292 -10.55 -36.53 -0.63
N ALA A 293 -10.83 -37.11 -1.80
CA ALA A 293 -10.90 -36.38 -3.06
C ALA A 293 -12.33 -36.00 -3.50
N ARG A 294 -13.38 -36.57 -2.91
CA ARG A 294 -14.78 -36.26 -3.28
C ARG A 294 -15.52 -35.30 -2.34
N LEU A 295 -14.95 -34.96 -1.18
CA LEU A 295 -15.56 -33.99 -0.25
C LEU A 295 -15.07 -32.53 -0.42
N ARG A 296 -14.11 -32.27 -1.32
CA ARG A 296 -13.65 -30.90 -1.65
C ARG A 296 -14.39 -30.24 -2.82
N GLY A 297 -15.33 -30.96 -3.45
CA GLY A 297 -16.16 -30.43 -4.54
C GLY A 297 -17.48 -29.79 -4.11
N LEU A 298 -18.00 -30.09 -2.91
CA LEU A 298 -19.32 -29.63 -2.48
C LEU A 298 -19.30 -28.35 -1.63
N ALA A 299 -18.14 -27.95 -1.11
CA ALA A 299 -17.98 -26.72 -0.31
C ALA A 299 -17.93 -25.43 -1.16
N ARG A 300 -18.01 -25.52 -2.49
CA ARG A 300 -18.00 -24.36 -3.40
C ARG A 300 -19.35 -23.98 -4.01
N LEU A 301 -20.44 -24.64 -3.62
CA LEU A 301 -21.80 -24.32 -4.11
C LEU A 301 -22.76 -23.77 -3.04
N LEU A 302 -22.30 -23.52 -1.81
CA LEU A 302 -23.10 -22.87 -0.76
C LEU A 302 -22.52 -21.53 -0.28
N ALA A 303 -21.54 -20.97 -1.01
CA ALA A 303 -20.90 -19.71 -0.64
C ALA A 303 -21.54 -18.46 -1.27
N ASP A 304 -22.71 -18.57 -1.92
CA ASP A 304 -23.32 -17.43 -2.64
C ASP A 304 -24.83 -17.28 -2.43
N ALA A 305 -25.28 -17.35 -1.18
CA ALA A 305 -26.61 -16.88 -0.79
C ALA A 305 -26.48 -15.80 0.29
N ARG A 306 -26.53 -14.53 -0.12
CA ARG A 306 -26.62 -13.37 0.79
C ARG A 306 -28.06 -13.27 1.32
N ILE A 307 -28.23 -13.31 2.64
CA ILE A 307 -29.51 -13.01 3.32
C ILE A 307 -29.34 -11.67 4.07
N PRO A 308 -30.25 -10.68 3.92
CA PRO A 308 -30.13 -9.36 4.56
C PRO A 308 -30.44 -9.36 6.07
N ASP A 309 -29.71 -8.52 6.81
CA ASP A 309 -29.52 -8.49 8.27
C ASP A 309 -30.71 -8.02 9.16
N ARG A 310 -31.97 -8.13 8.73
CA ARG A 310 -33.12 -7.58 9.52
C ARG A 310 -34.11 -8.59 10.11
N LEU A 311 -33.79 -9.88 10.13
CA LEU A 311 -34.70 -10.91 10.70
C LEU A 311 -34.05 -11.87 11.71
N ARG A 312 -32.94 -11.47 12.36
CA ARG A 312 -32.20 -12.40 13.24
C ARG A 312 -32.61 -12.43 14.71
N ASP A 313 -33.42 -11.49 15.20
CA ASP A 313 -33.63 -11.37 16.65
C ASP A 313 -34.97 -11.89 17.21
N ARG A 314 -35.74 -12.70 16.46
CA ARG A 314 -36.94 -13.39 17.04
C ARG A 314 -37.16 -14.85 16.63
N GLY A 315 -36.19 -15.51 15.99
CA GLY A 315 -36.38 -16.87 15.44
C GLY A 315 -35.55 -17.99 16.07
N ALA A 316 -34.75 -17.72 17.10
CA ALA A 316 -33.72 -18.66 17.57
C ALA A 316 -34.22 -19.71 18.59
N GLU A 317 -35.44 -19.59 19.12
CA GLU A 317 -35.96 -20.54 20.13
C GLU A 317 -36.99 -21.54 19.59
N ALA A 318 -37.65 -21.28 18.45
CA ALA A 318 -38.63 -22.21 17.87
C ALA A 318 -38.00 -23.32 16.99
N LEU A 319 -36.78 -23.14 16.46
CA LEU A 319 -36.15 -24.08 15.51
C LEU A 319 -35.36 -25.24 16.16
N ARG A 320 -35.52 -25.48 17.46
CA ARG A 320 -34.97 -26.68 18.13
C ARG A 320 -35.97 -27.83 18.25
N ALA A 321 -37.27 -27.62 17.99
CA ALA A 321 -38.30 -28.64 18.22
C ALA A 321 -38.64 -29.55 17.02
N HIS A 322 -38.37 -29.16 15.77
CA HIS A 322 -38.82 -29.92 14.58
C HIS A 322 -37.72 -30.20 13.54
N ARG A 323 -36.51 -30.55 14.01
CA ARG A 323 -35.36 -30.85 13.12
C ARG A 323 -35.50 -32.17 12.34
N GLY A 324 -36.32 -33.11 12.80
CA GLY A 324 -36.53 -34.40 12.15
C GLY A 324 -37.32 -34.34 10.83
N PRO A 325 -38.57 -33.80 10.82
CA PRO A 325 -39.43 -33.87 9.63
C PRO A 325 -38.93 -33.04 8.44
N ILE A 326 -38.22 -31.94 8.72
CA ILE A 326 -37.73 -31.01 7.69
C ILE A 326 -36.57 -31.61 6.90
N LEU A 327 -35.69 -32.38 7.55
CA LEU A 327 -34.58 -33.07 6.89
C LEU A 327 -35.07 -34.22 5.99
N VAL A 328 -36.13 -34.92 6.39
CA VAL A 328 -36.73 -36.01 5.58
C VAL A 328 -37.42 -35.45 4.34
N GLY A 329 -38.13 -34.32 4.44
CA GLY A 329 -38.74 -33.65 3.29
C GLY A 329 -37.72 -33.16 2.26
N LEU A 330 -36.58 -32.61 2.72
CA LEU A 330 -35.49 -32.15 1.86
C LEU A 330 -34.78 -33.30 1.14
N LEU A 331 -34.59 -34.44 1.82
CA LEU A 331 -34.01 -35.64 1.21
C LEU A 331 -34.92 -36.26 0.15
N LEU A 332 -36.24 -36.27 0.37
CA LEU A 332 -37.21 -36.77 -0.61
C LEU A 332 -37.31 -35.87 -1.85
N ALA A 333 -37.26 -34.54 -1.67
CA ALA A 333 -37.25 -33.60 -2.80
C ALA A 333 -35.96 -33.71 -3.64
N ALA A 334 -34.81 -33.90 -2.99
CA ALA A 334 -33.54 -34.12 -3.68
C ALA A 334 -33.53 -35.45 -4.46
N ALA A 335 -34.11 -36.52 -3.91
CA ALA A 335 -34.25 -37.80 -4.60
C ALA A 335 -35.17 -37.70 -5.82
N GLY A 336 -36.28 -36.95 -5.73
CA GLY A 336 -37.19 -36.70 -6.86
C GLY A 336 -36.55 -35.90 -8.00
N ALA A 337 -35.73 -34.89 -7.67
CA ALA A 337 -35.01 -34.09 -8.65
C ALA A 337 -33.94 -34.90 -9.39
N VAL A 338 -33.22 -35.78 -8.68
CA VAL A 338 -32.24 -36.70 -9.30
C VAL A 338 -32.94 -37.71 -10.22
N LEU A 339 -34.12 -38.22 -9.83
CA LEU A 339 -34.89 -39.15 -10.63
C LEU A 339 -35.38 -38.53 -11.96
N LEU A 340 -35.85 -37.27 -11.91
CA LEU A 340 -36.27 -36.50 -13.10
C LEU A 340 -35.10 -36.18 -14.05
N LEU A 341 -33.90 -35.98 -13.51
CA LEU A 341 -32.68 -35.76 -14.30
C LEU A 341 -32.14 -37.04 -14.93
N THR A 342 -32.33 -38.20 -14.29
CA THR A 342 -31.88 -39.49 -14.83
C THR A 342 -32.78 -40.07 -15.93
N LEU A 343 -34.06 -39.67 -15.98
CA LEU A 343 -35.05 -40.23 -16.91
C LEU A 343 -35.20 -39.43 -18.23
N GLY A 344 -34.33 -38.46 -18.50
CA GLY A 344 -34.15 -37.91 -19.85
C GLY A 344 -35.41 -37.31 -20.50
N TYR A 345 -36.22 -36.56 -19.75
CA TYR A 345 -37.38 -35.86 -20.31
C TYR A 345 -36.98 -34.49 -20.89
N HIS A 346 -36.94 -34.38 -22.22
CA HIS A 346 -36.94 -33.09 -22.93
C HIS A 346 -38.35 -32.79 -23.45
N PRO A 347 -38.95 -31.62 -23.18
CA PRO A 347 -40.19 -31.23 -23.84
C PRO A 347 -39.90 -30.71 -25.27
N VAL A 348 -40.39 -31.45 -26.26
CA VAL A 348 -40.53 -31.05 -27.67
C VAL A 348 -41.84 -30.27 -27.84
N GLY A 349 -41.78 -29.17 -28.60
CA GLY A 349 -42.89 -28.21 -28.79
C GLY A 349 -44.03 -28.65 -29.72
N GLY A 350 -45.16 -27.95 -29.60
CA GLY A 350 -46.34 -28.09 -30.47
C GLY A 350 -46.76 -26.77 -31.11
N ARG A 351 -46.92 -26.80 -32.43
CA ARG A 351 -47.33 -25.74 -33.36
C ARG A 351 -48.84 -25.38 -33.28
N GLY A 352 -49.18 -24.20 -33.78
CA GLY A 352 -50.43 -23.91 -34.53
C GLY A 352 -50.26 -22.61 -35.33
N ASN A 353 -50.00 -22.69 -36.64
CA ASN A 353 -50.90 -22.35 -37.78
C ASN A 353 -51.09 -20.82 -37.98
N ALA A 354 -51.02 -20.18 -39.15
CA ALA A 354 -50.92 -20.59 -40.55
C ALA A 354 -50.40 -19.40 -41.41
N ALA A 355 -49.88 -19.70 -42.61
CA ALA A 355 -49.41 -18.80 -43.68
C ALA A 355 -50.59 -18.15 -44.47
N PRO A 356 -50.45 -17.45 -45.65
CA PRO A 356 -49.24 -17.15 -46.47
C PRO A 356 -49.14 -15.74 -47.16
N ALA A 357 -47.89 -15.33 -47.48
CA ALA A 357 -47.26 -14.84 -48.75
C ALA A 357 -48.01 -13.92 -49.78
N PRO A 358 -47.37 -13.42 -50.88
CA PRO A 358 -45.99 -12.87 -51.11
C PRO A 358 -45.94 -11.61 -52.01
N GLY A 359 -44.72 -11.11 -52.25
CA GLY A 359 -44.32 -10.33 -53.44
C GLY A 359 -43.28 -9.26 -53.10
N SER A 360 -42.25 -8.92 -53.86
CA SER A 360 -41.52 -9.47 -55.01
C SER A 360 -40.50 -8.39 -55.39
N ALA A 361 -39.38 -8.79 -56.00
CA ALA A 361 -38.51 -8.00 -56.88
C ALA A 361 -37.35 -7.17 -56.29
N SER A 362 -36.26 -7.23 -57.07
CA SER A 362 -34.88 -6.80 -56.91
C SER A 362 -34.66 -5.42 -57.61
N PRO A 363 -33.45 -5.01 -58.07
CA PRO A 363 -32.44 -4.18 -57.40
C PRO A 363 -32.15 -2.83 -58.14
N ALA A 364 -31.31 -1.93 -57.60
CA ALA A 364 -30.35 -1.08 -58.36
C ALA A 364 -29.64 0.01 -57.49
N ALA A 365 -28.31 -0.09 -57.37
CA ALA A 365 -27.21 0.84 -57.70
C ALA A 365 -27.40 2.40 -57.76
N PRO A 366 -26.34 3.24 -57.94
CA PRO A 366 -25.63 3.98 -56.87
C PRO A 366 -25.37 5.50 -57.17
N VAL A 367 -24.55 6.14 -56.29
CA VAL A 367 -23.75 7.40 -56.42
C VAL A 367 -24.48 8.77 -56.60
N PRO A 368 -23.83 9.95 -56.39
CA PRO A 368 -22.48 10.23 -55.85
C PRO A 368 -22.37 11.39 -54.82
N ALA A 369 -21.15 11.48 -54.26
CA ALA A 369 -20.60 12.58 -53.48
C ALA A 369 -20.31 13.84 -54.33
N SER A 370 -20.28 15.00 -53.67
CA SER A 370 -19.80 16.27 -54.21
C SER A 370 -18.92 17.00 -53.19
N SER A 371 -18.09 17.89 -53.71
CA SER A 371 -16.76 18.27 -53.24
C SER A 371 -16.66 19.56 -52.42
N ALA A 372 -15.53 19.65 -51.70
CA ALA A 372 -14.63 20.80 -51.51
C ALA A 372 -15.08 22.11 -50.80
N ALA A 373 -14.24 22.55 -49.84
CA ALA A 373 -13.90 23.96 -49.63
C ALA A 373 -12.54 24.12 -48.91
N SER A 374 -11.81 25.17 -49.29
CA SER A 374 -10.40 25.48 -49.00
C SER A 374 -10.18 26.43 -47.80
N SER A 375 -8.95 26.41 -47.28
CA SER A 375 -8.12 27.49 -46.70
C SER A 375 -8.65 28.47 -45.64
N ALA A 376 -7.96 28.51 -44.50
CA ALA A 376 -7.36 29.75 -43.97
C ALA A 376 -6.24 29.43 -42.95
N ALA A 377 -5.06 30.02 -43.18
CA ALA A 377 -3.89 29.98 -42.30
C ALA A 377 -3.99 31.12 -41.27
N SER A 378 -3.78 30.82 -39.99
CA SER A 378 -3.68 31.81 -38.91
C SER A 378 -2.23 32.28 -38.71
N PRO A 379 -1.97 33.58 -38.44
CA PRO A 379 -0.62 34.08 -38.22
C PRO A 379 -0.06 33.70 -36.84
N ARG A 380 1.27 33.50 -36.76
CA ARG A 380 2.04 33.40 -35.52
C ARG A 380 1.86 34.67 -34.69
N GLN A 381 1.27 34.55 -33.51
CA GLN A 381 1.33 35.57 -32.47
C GLN A 381 2.61 35.36 -31.65
N THR A 382 3.43 36.40 -31.56
CA THR A 382 4.50 36.54 -30.56
C THR A 382 3.85 36.70 -29.18
N PRO A 383 4.32 36.03 -28.10
CA PRO A 383 3.72 36.20 -26.78
C PRO A 383 3.97 37.61 -26.26
N ALA A 384 2.90 38.35 -25.96
CA ALA A 384 2.94 39.57 -25.16
C ALA A 384 3.17 39.21 -23.67
N PRO A 385 3.76 40.11 -22.85
CA PRO A 385 4.15 39.79 -21.47
C PRO A 385 2.92 39.52 -20.59
N ILE A 386 3.08 38.54 -19.69
CA ILE A 386 2.03 37.94 -18.83
C ILE A 386 1.91 38.70 -17.51
N ALA A 387 0.65 38.97 -17.12
CA ALA A 387 0.11 39.19 -15.77
C ALA A 387 0.55 40.43 -14.96
N GLU A 388 -0.35 40.87 -14.08
CA GLU A 388 -0.16 42.02 -13.18
C GLU A 388 1.16 41.94 -12.40
N PRO A 389 1.87 43.08 -12.23
CA PRO A 389 3.21 43.09 -11.68
C PRO A 389 3.17 42.81 -10.19
N GLY A 390 3.46 41.56 -9.82
CA GLY A 390 4.32 41.34 -8.67
C GLY A 390 5.65 42.04 -8.93
N ASP A 391 6.32 42.54 -7.90
CA ASP A 391 7.69 43.00 -8.04
C ASP A 391 8.54 41.79 -8.46
N ALA A 392 8.97 41.76 -9.73
CA ALA A 392 9.72 40.65 -10.29
C ALA A 392 10.99 40.32 -9.48
N ALA A 393 11.61 41.33 -8.85
CA ALA A 393 12.75 41.10 -7.98
C ALA A 393 12.34 40.43 -6.66
N ALA A 394 11.21 40.82 -6.09
CA ALA A 394 10.66 40.19 -4.89
C ALA A 394 10.18 38.75 -5.15
N ASP A 395 9.62 38.49 -6.33
CA ASP A 395 9.20 37.16 -6.75
C ASP A 395 10.39 36.20 -6.89
N VAL A 396 11.46 36.64 -7.55
CA VAL A 396 12.70 35.88 -7.66
C VAL A 396 13.29 35.62 -6.28
N ALA A 397 13.36 36.65 -5.42
CA ALA A 397 13.86 36.49 -4.06
C ALA A 397 13.03 35.51 -3.23
N ALA A 398 11.71 35.49 -3.40
CA ALA A 398 10.82 34.55 -2.70
C ALA A 398 11.01 33.10 -3.19
N VAL A 399 11.21 32.90 -4.49
CA VAL A 399 11.40 31.56 -5.08
C VAL A 399 12.80 31.00 -4.82
N GLU A 400 13.84 31.85 -4.82
CA GLU A 400 15.23 31.43 -4.56
C GLU A 400 15.56 31.34 -3.06
N GLY A 401 14.78 32.04 -2.22
CA GLY A 401 14.92 32.07 -0.77
C GLY A 401 14.75 30.70 -0.09
N ASP A 402 15.11 30.63 1.19
CA ASP A 402 15.06 29.37 1.96
C ASP A 402 13.66 29.02 2.48
N GLU A 403 12.73 29.96 2.46
CA GLU A 403 11.39 29.80 3.04
C GLU A 403 10.39 29.27 1.99
N PRO A 404 9.78 28.09 2.18
CA PRO A 404 8.91 27.47 1.18
C PRO A 404 7.52 28.11 1.07
N VAL A 405 6.99 28.68 2.16
CA VAL A 405 5.66 29.31 2.19
C VAL A 405 5.53 30.51 1.25
N PRO A 406 6.43 31.52 1.29
CA PRO A 406 6.39 32.62 0.32
C PRO A 406 6.66 32.14 -1.11
N ALA A 407 7.53 31.16 -1.30
CA ALA A 407 7.80 30.57 -2.61
C ALA A 407 6.54 29.94 -3.22
N VAL A 408 5.80 29.12 -2.48
CA VAL A 408 4.56 28.48 -2.94
C VAL A 408 3.51 29.50 -3.40
N ARG A 409 3.36 30.61 -2.68
CA ARG A 409 2.44 31.68 -3.07
C ARG A 409 2.80 32.26 -4.44
N VAL A 410 4.09 32.55 -4.66
CA VAL A 410 4.58 33.09 -5.93
C VAL A 410 4.45 32.06 -7.04
N LEU A 411 4.85 30.81 -6.79
CA LEU A 411 4.79 29.72 -7.77
C LEU A 411 3.36 29.44 -8.25
N LEU A 412 2.36 29.41 -7.36
CA LEU A 412 0.96 29.21 -7.75
C LEU A 412 0.42 30.36 -8.61
N ARG A 413 0.81 31.60 -8.33
CA ARG A 413 0.46 32.76 -9.17
C ARG A 413 1.14 32.70 -10.54
N LEU A 414 2.44 32.40 -10.59
CA LEU A 414 3.17 32.24 -11.85
C LEU A 414 2.61 31.10 -12.69
N ARG A 415 2.29 29.96 -12.06
CA ARG A 415 1.62 28.81 -12.67
C ARG A 415 0.34 29.23 -13.39
N ALA A 416 -0.53 29.96 -12.69
CA ALA A 416 -1.78 30.44 -13.25
C ALA A 416 -1.58 31.36 -14.46
N GLY A 417 -0.55 32.22 -14.41
CA GLY A 417 -0.12 33.03 -15.55
C GLY A 417 0.35 32.19 -16.74
N CYS A 418 1.19 31.17 -16.51
CA CYS A 418 1.69 30.28 -17.55
C CYS A 418 0.55 29.52 -18.26
N ILE A 419 -0.43 29.01 -17.50
CA ILE A 419 -1.58 28.27 -18.04
C ILE A 419 -2.48 29.22 -18.85
N ARG A 420 -2.79 30.41 -18.32
CA ARG A 420 -3.59 31.43 -19.05
C ARG A 420 -2.94 31.87 -20.36
N ALA A 421 -1.62 31.98 -20.38
CA ALA A 421 -0.86 32.32 -21.58
C ALA A 421 -0.64 31.13 -22.53
N ALA A 422 -1.14 29.93 -22.17
CA ALA A 422 -0.94 28.69 -22.91
C ALA A 422 0.54 28.44 -23.24
N SER A 423 1.44 28.69 -22.28
CA SER A 423 2.89 28.63 -22.48
C SER A 423 3.53 27.48 -21.71
N VAL A 424 3.89 26.40 -22.41
CA VAL A 424 4.61 25.26 -21.81
C VAL A 424 6.01 25.66 -21.36
N ALA A 425 6.71 26.52 -22.12
CA ALA A 425 8.06 26.98 -21.76
C ALA A 425 8.10 27.82 -20.48
N CYS A 426 6.98 28.50 -20.15
CA CYS A 426 6.85 29.25 -18.90
C CYS A 426 6.87 28.31 -17.67
N LEU A 427 6.38 27.08 -17.81
CA LEU A 427 6.28 26.12 -16.71
C LEU A 427 7.63 25.61 -16.22
N ASP A 428 8.71 25.70 -17.01
CA ASP A 428 10.06 25.31 -16.58
C ASP A 428 10.57 26.14 -15.38
N GLY A 429 10.07 27.37 -15.26
CA GLY A 429 10.36 28.26 -14.13
C GLY A 429 9.48 28.01 -12.89
N VAL A 430 8.46 27.16 -13.00
CA VAL A 430 7.42 27.00 -11.98
C VAL A 430 7.36 25.56 -11.47
N ASP A 431 7.29 24.60 -12.38
CA ASP A 431 7.19 23.18 -12.07
C ASP A 431 8.55 22.49 -12.15
N GLN A 432 8.74 21.47 -11.32
CA GLN A 432 9.94 20.68 -11.35
C GLN A 432 9.95 19.81 -12.62
N ALA A 433 11.09 19.73 -13.31
CA ALA A 433 11.26 18.83 -14.44
C ALA A 433 10.92 17.38 -14.08
N GLY A 434 10.11 16.73 -14.92
CA GLY A 434 9.66 15.34 -14.72
C GLY A 434 8.62 15.16 -13.60
N SER A 435 8.01 16.24 -13.11
CA SER A 435 7.01 16.19 -12.04
C SER A 435 5.58 16.00 -12.54
N ALA A 436 4.68 15.66 -11.61
CA ALA A 436 3.26 15.51 -11.90
C ALA A 436 2.60 16.85 -12.23
N ALA A 437 3.02 17.92 -11.54
CA ALA A 437 2.58 19.27 -11.84
C ALA A 437 2.91 19.65 -13.29
N LEU A 438 4.17 19.50 -13.72
CA LEU A 438 4.59 19.81 -15.09
C LEU A 438 3.81 19.00 -16.15
N ALA A 439 3.52 17.72 -15.87
CA ALA A 439 2.75 16.90 -16.79
C ALA A 439 1.31 17.40 -16.96
N SER A 440 0.62 17.65 -15.84
CA SER A 440 -0.74 18.18 -15.80
C SER A 440 -0.83 19.57 -16.43
N ASP A 441 0.07 20.47 -16.04
CA ASP A 441 0.07 21.87 -16.44
C ASP A 441 0.50 22.03 -17.89
N GLY A 442 1.45 21.21 -18.33
CA GLY A 442 1.83 21.12 -19.74
C GLY A 442 0.68 20.62 -20.60
N GLN A 443 -0.18 19.73 -20.10
CA GLN A 443 -1.39 19.33 -20.82
C GLN A 443 -2.39 20.48 -20.89
N ALA A 444 -2.66 21.16 -19.78
CA ALA A 444 -3.56 22.32 -19.74
C ALA A 444 -3.09 23.44 -20.67
N ALA A 445 -1.80 23.76 -20.68
CA ALA A 445 -1.22 24.77 -21.57
C ALA A 445 -1.36 24.37 -23.05
N ARG A 446 -1.12 23.10 -23.41
CA ARG A 446 -1.30 22.61 -24.80
C ARG A 446 -2.76 22.62 -25.25
N ALA A 447 -3.70 22.29 -24.37
CA ALA A 447 -5.13 22.40 -24.65
C ALA A 447 -5.52 23.86 -24.93
N GLY A 448 -5.00 24.80 -24.15
CA GLY A 448 -5.17 26.24 -24.40
C GLY A 448 -4.60 26.69 -25.75
N GLN A 449 -3.44 26.17 -26.18
CA GLN A 449 -2.86 26.47 -27.50
C GLN A 449 -3.74 25.96 -28.66
N GLN A 450 -4.52 24.91 -28.42
CA GLN A 450 -5.41 24.29 -29.40
C GLN A 450 -6.81 24.92 -29.41
N GLY A 451 -7.05 25.95 -28.57
CA GLY A 451 -8.35 26.63 -28.47
C GLY A 451 -9.43 25.78 -27.82
N GLU A 452 -9.05 24.73 -27.10
CA GLU A 452 -9.98 23.93 -26.29
C GLU A 452 -10.43 24.73 -25.06
N SER A 453 -11.64 24.43 -24.56
CA SER A 453 -12.21 25.15 -23.41
C SER A 453 -11.26 25.08 -22.22
N ALA A 454 -10.85 26.25 -21.71
CA ALA A 454 -9.81 26.36 -20.69
C ALA A 454 -10.14 25.51 -19.46
N VAL A 455 -9.19 24.66 -19.06
CA VAL A 455 -9.21 24.01 -17.74
C VAL A 455 -9.26 25.13 -16.70
N PRO A 456 -10.16 25.08 -15.70
CA PRO A 456 -10.23 26.10 -14.66
C PRO A 456 -8.86 26.28 -14.03
N VAL A 457 -8.34 27.50 -14.11
CA VAL A 457 -7.03 27.84 -13.57
C VAL A 457 -7.22 28.16 -12.10
N VAL A 458 -6.64 27.30 -11.28
CA VAL A 458 -6.77 27.36 -9.84
C VAL A 458 -5.62 28.18 -9.27
N GLU A 459 -5.94 29.27 -8.56
CA GLU A 459 -4.99 30.18 -7.92
C GLU A 459 -4.94 29.95 -6.40
N ALA A 460 -3.86 30.40 -5.75
CA ALA A 460 -3.85 30.48 -4.30
C ALA A 460 -4.95 31.46 -3.86
N GLY A 461 -5.94 30.97 -3.11
CA GLY A 461 -6.99 31.79 -2.52
C GLY A 461 -6.43 32.83 -1.56
N GLN A 462 -7.31 33.69 -1.02
CA GLN A 462 -6.91 34.77 -0.10
C GLN A 462 -6.32 34.26 1.24
N THR A 463 -6.47 32.97 1.53
CA THR A 463 -5.92 32.33 2.73
C THR A 463 -4.40 32.17 2.62
N THR A 464 -3.70 32.54 3.68
CA THR A 464 -2.23 32.41 3.73
C THR A 464 -1.82 30.94 3.75
N PRO A 465 -0.94 30.48 2.83
CA PRO A 465 -0.39 29.13 2.85
C PRO A 465 0.28 28.82 4.19
N THR A 466 0.14 27.59 4.67
CA THR A 466 0.76 27.14 5.93
C THR A 466 1.70 25.98 5.67
N LEU A 467 2.89 26.02 6.29
CA LEU A 467 3.85 24.93 6.20
C LEU A 467 3.30 23.72 6.98
N VAL A 468 3.09 22.60 6.30
CA VAL A 468 2.70 21.33 6.92
C VAL A 468 3.95 20.58 7.37
N GLU A 469 4.91 20.43 6.47
CA GLU A 469 6.15 19.69 6.73
C GLU A 469 7.30 20.23 5.88
N ARG A 470 8.53 20.15 6.40
CA ARG A 470 9.76 20.39 5.64
C ARG A 470 10.82 19.35 6.00
N ARG A 471 11.43 18.75 4.98
CA ARG A 471 12.59 17.86 5.11
C ARG A 471 13.67 18.25 4.11
N GLY A 472 14.65 19.04 4.58
CA GLY A 472 15.71 19.58 3.74
C GLY A 472 15.15 20.48 2.65
N ASP A 473 15.41 20.08 1.40
CA ASP A 473 14.99 20.78 0.18
C ASP A 473 13.61 20.35 -0.32
N VAL A 474 12.81 19.67 0.51
CA VAL A 474 11.43 19.30 0.17
C VAL A 474 10.49 19.88 1.23
N ALA A 475 9.38 20.46 0.79
CA ALA A 475 8.35 20.98 1.70
C ALA A 475 6.93 20.69 1.18
N LEU A 476 6.03 20.41 2.11
CA LEU A 476 4.60 20.28 1.88
C LEU A 476 3.90 21.48 2.49
N VAL A 477 3.15 22.21 1.69
CA VAL A 477 2.48 23.46 2.08
C VAL A 477 0.98 23.32 1.85
N ALA A 478 0.19 23.47 2.90
CA ALA A 478 -1.27 23.50 2.79
C ALA A 478 -1.72 24.86 2.25
N VAL A 479 -2.64 24.82 1.31
CA VAL A 479 -3.21 25.98 0.64
C VAL A 479 -4.71 25.83 0.53
N VAL A 480 -5.39 26.95 0.35
CA VAL A 480 -6.78 26.95 -0.12
C VAL A 480 -6.72 27.43 -1.56
N LEU A 481 -7.17 26.59 -2.47
CA LEU A 481 -7.17 26.80 -3.90
C LEU A 481 -8.51 27.36 -4.34
N ALA A 482 -8.52 28.49 -5.04
CA ALA A 482 -9.73 29.13 -5.55
C ALA A 482 -9.72 29.17 -7.08
N ASP A 483 -10.88 28.93 -7.70
CA ASP A 483 -11.04 29.13 -9.14
C ASP A 483 -11.00 30.63 -9.42
N ALA A 484 -10.09 31.09 -10.29
CA ALA A 484 -9.91 32.52 -10.60
C ALA A 484 -11.17 33.19 -11.20
N SER A 485 -12.17 32.39 -11.61
CA SER A 485 -13.40 32.83 -12.28
C SER A 485 -14.69 32.53 -11.50
N ALA A 486 -14.64 31.94 -10.31
CA ALA A 486 -15.82 31.61 -9.52
C ALA A 486 -15.77 32.25 -8.12
N GLU A 487 -16.80 33.04 -7.78
CA GLU A 487 -17.09 33.42 -6.39
C GLU A 487 -17.57 32.17 -5.63
N GLY A 488 -16.62 31.40 -5.09
CA GLY A 488 -16.90 30.17 -4.34
C GLY A 488 -15.89 29.91 -3.23
N ASP A 489 -16.31 29.14 -2.22
CA ASP A 489 -15.44 28.64 -1.15
C ASP A 489 -14.28 27.85 -1.77
N GLY A 490 -13.06 28.32 -1.54
CA GLY A 490 -11.86 27.66 -2.06
C GLY A 490 -11.71 26.25 -1.48
N LYS A 491 -11.17 25.33 -2.29
CA LYS A 491 -10.94 23.95 -1.88
C LYS A 491 -9.61 23.84 -1.14
N PRO A 492 -9.56 23.17 0.02
CA PRO A 492 -8.27 22.89 0.63
C PRO A 492 -7.46 22.00 -0.32
N ALA A 493 -6.15 22.23 -0.38
CA ALA A 493 -5.21 21.42 -1.12
C ALA A 493 -3.83 21.45 -0.44
N SER A 494 -2.95 20.54 -0.83
CA SER A 494 -1.55 20.53 -0.39
C SER A 494 -0.62 20.59 -1.59
N VAL A 495 0.42 21.43 -1.51
CA VAL A 495 1.41 21.61 -2.58
C VAL A 495 2.75 21.06 -2.12
N LEU A 496 3.26 20.07 -2.83
CA LEU A 496 4.60 19.54 -2.65
C LEU A 496 5.59 20.35 -3.51
N VAL A 497 6.55 20.99 -2.87
CA VAL A 497 7.63 21.74 -3.53
C VAL A 497 9.00 21.17 -3.21
N VAL A 498 9.92 21.34 -4.16
CA VAL A 498 11.32 20.94 -4.02
C VAL A 498 12.23 22.12 -4.37
N LYS A 499 13.26 22.37 -3.56
CA LYS A 499 14.29 23.36 -3.79
C LYS A 499 15.44 22.75 -4.59
N GLY A 500 15.78 23.37 -5.72
CA GLY A 500 16.97 23.07 -6.50
C GLY A 500 17.90 24.28 -6.59
N GLU A 501 18.89 24.21 -7.48
CA GLU A 501 19.83 25.31 -7.73
C GLU A 501 19.14 26.59 -8.22
N ALA A 502 18.00 26.46 -8.89
CA ALA A 502 17.20 27.57 -9.42
C ALA A 502 16.02 27.98 -8.51
N GLY A 503 16.06 27.59 -7.23
CA GLY A 503 15.02 27.87 -6.24
C GLY A 503 13.95 26.78 -6.14
N TRP A 504 12.84 27.11 -5.48
CA TRP A 504 11.70 26.22 -5.28
C TRP A 504 10.93 25.97 -6.59
N ARG A 505 10.44 24.75 -6.77
CA ARG A 505 9.56 24.35 -7.88
C ARG A 505 8.42 23.46 -7.39
N ILE A 506 7.26 23.56 -8.03
CA ILE A 506 6.10 22.71 -7.75
C ILE A 506 6.36 21.32 -8.31
N ARG A 507 6.23 20.29 -7.47
CA ARG A 507 6.32 18.89 -7.89
C ARG A 507 4.93 18.27 -8.04
N GLN A 508 4.02 18.58 -7.13
CA GLN A 508 2.67 18.03 -7.12
C GLN A 508 1.70 18.93 -6.35
N ILE A 509 0.43 18.93 -6.79
CA ILE A 509 -0.69 19.54 -6.09
C ILE A 509 -1.69 18.41 -5.75
N PHE A 510 -2.12 18.35 -4.50
CA PHE A 510 -3.07 17.37 -3.97
C PHE A 510 -4.38 18.07 -3.62
N ASP A 511 -5.47 17.74 -4.31
CA ASP A 511 -6.81 18.26 -3.99
C ASP A 511 -7.47 17.37 -2.91
N TYR A 512 -8.18 17.98 -1.96
CA TYR A 512 -8.91 17.28 -0.88
C TYR A 512 -10.38 16.98 -1.22
#